data_AF-A0A1X2HZZ7-F1
#
_entry.id   AF-A0A1X2HZZ7-F1
#
_cell.length_a   1.000
_cell.length_b   1.000
_cell.length_c   1.000
_cell.angle_alpha   90.00
_cell.angle_beta   90.00
_cell.angle_gamma   90.00
#
_symmetry.space_group_name_H-M   'P 1'
#
loop_
_entity.id
_entity.type
_entity.pdbx_description
1 polymer ?
#
loop_
_entity_poly.entity_id
_entity_poly.type
_entity_poly.pdbx_seq_one_letter_code
_entity_poly.pdbx_strand_id
1 'polypeptide(L)'
;MTVEDHVEQVSKELHEQPFQVILIDLAKTFQERKIQCVEKPLEEDELSFVALSYRWGEVQETAIDIQLDYLATITSFDLDNLYHLCEMMAQEPDLQSINYVWVDAICVDQANYERRKATIHQMSNIYEKATYILAVPDLHKRHVQSISEAHFEMVWYIETHNDYIYHLLHESKDTLDELDNAFLSNIGAPDDPAIRQQLLENTDYFADGFTSFRPSDWPYNSMEILDKAYQESQVSGADTTAGNNNNDDSDYQRWLDGGDTSNQETSCPLMPITSQGRMESSWRQQIYERNIGIRGGVKFMADLIRDWSSRVWVISEYHIAKKKNNLKYWFIALSEQSARLPDNVAFFRFDFDDPAFSSYLQTYPGAASYIVHMHLHDTLIKQLTTQSFLQMMLKSKASKHEDRFYAILPQSKYISKISQVSDWQLHSMVDVKLKLFEIMDTNDKVNLLFMSGVHDTKTQGDTLPTFATSIYSWDSHFLSYTGSPYNIDFDDDYITLRYQQDANLHYLQLIPAEYYIGWRSETTNMDYYDAKVAKARKTKLFKYNDHDDDDEDDHHHGFTMDIVALTPVAKQSGIDDSDVRIHLIGSFAENKWLLSSAYDGGIEWEHHYNEDKTTIFNIY
;
A
#
# COMPACT_ATOMS: atom_id res chain seq x y z
N MET A 1 20.87 6.30 -42.30
CA MET A 1 20.15 7.17 -41.36
C MET A 1 19.01 6.35 -40.83
N THR A 2 19.21 5.81 -39.64
CA THR A 2 18.18 5.09 -38.90
C THR A 2 17.18 6.10 -38.31
N VAL A 3 16.00 5.64 -37.93
CA VAL A 3 15.00 6.50 -37.24
C VAL A 3 15.58 7.07 -35.93
N GLU A 4 16.54 6.39 -35.31
CA GLU A 4 17.30 6.87 -34.15
C GLU A 4 18.18 8.10 -34.46
N ASP A 5 18.84 8.14 -35.63
CA ASP A 5 19.62 9.32 -36.05
C ASP A 5 18.72 10.56 -36.21
N HIS A 6 17.44 10.36 -36.60
CA HIS A 6 16.50 11.47 -36.78
C HIS A 6 15.87 11.96 -35.47
N VAL A 7 15.66 11.08 -34.48
CA VAL A 7 15.18 11.51 -33.14
C VAL A 7 16.30 12.21 -32.37
N GLU A 8 17.55 11.77 -32.50
CA GLU A 8 18.70 12.50 -31.93
C GLU A 8 19.04 13.80 -32.67
N GLN A 9 18.82 13.91 -33.98
CA GLN A 9 19.04 15.17 -34.71
C GLN A 9 17.94 16.20 -34.45
N VAL A 10 16.68 15.81 -34.29
CA VAL A 10 15.60 16.74 -33.96
C VAL A 10 15.69 17.23 -32.50
N SER A 11 16.30 16.47 -31.59
CA SER A 11 16.59 16.95 -30.23
C SER A 11 17.80 17.88 -30.16
N LYS A 12 18.80 17.72 -31.04
CA LYS A 12 20.03 18.54 -31.03
C LYS A 12 19.86 19.94 -31.62
N GLU A 13 18.89 20.20 -32.49
CA GLU A 13 18.71 21.52 -33.13
C GLU A 13 17.69 22.46 -32.43
N LEU A 14 17.01 22.04 -31.36
CA LEU A 14 16.12 22.91 -30.55
C LEU A 14 16.76 23.46 -29.27
N HIS A 15 18.06 23.26 -29.06
CA HIS A 15 18.80 23.69 -27.85
C HIS A 15 19.36 25.11 -27.94
N GLU A 16 18.51 26.14 -27.89
CA GLU A 16 18.99 27.48 -27.50
C GLU A 16 18.25 28.10 -26.31
N GLN A 17 17.09 27.56 -25.90
CA GLN A 17 16.41 28.07 -24.71
C GLN A 17 16.31 27.01 -23.60
N PRO A 18 16.78 27.32 -22.37
CA PRO A 18 16.62 26.42 -21.25
C PRO A 18 15.13 26.22 -20.94
N PHE A 19 14.76 25.00 -20.54
CA PHE A 19 13.39 24.69 -20.15
C PHE A 19 12.95 25.61 -19.01
N GLN A 20 11.81 26.29 -19.19
CA GLN A 20 11.23 27.17 -18.18
C GLN A 20 10.27 26.36 -17.32
N VAL A 21 10.53 26.30 -16.01
CA VAL A 21 9.62 25.73 -15.02
C VAL A 21 8.78 26.85 -14.41
N ILE A 22 7.49 26.59 -14.23
CA ILE A 22 6.57 27.47 -13.51
C ILE A 22 6.58 27.06 -12.05
N LEU A 23 6.67 28.02 -11.14
CA LEU A 23 6.74 27.79 -9.69
C LEU A 23 5.81 28.74 -8.96
N ILE A 24 5.22 28.29 -7.85
CA ILE A 24 4.43 29.13 -6.95
C ILE A 24 5.38 29.87 -5.99
N ASP A 25 5.25 31.19 -5.90
CA ASP A 25 5.96 32.05 -4.95
C ASP A 25 5.28 31.95 -3.57
N LEU A 26 5.94 31.26 -2.63
CA LEU A 26 5.38 30.94 -1.31
C LEU A 26 5.04 32.20 -0.51
N ALA A 27 5.97 33.15 -0.46
CA ALA A 27 5.83 34.37 0.34
C ALA A 27 4.67 35.23 -0.17
N LYS A 28 4.57 35.45 -1.48
CA LYS A 28 3.45 36.23 -2.06
C LYS A 28 2.13 35.49 -1.93
N THR A 29 2.13 34.18 -2.20
CA THR A 29 0.91 33.37 -2.14
C THR A 29 0.31 33.38 -0.75
N PHE A 30 1.15 33.26 0.27
CA PHE A 30 0.74 33.35 1.67
C PHE A 30 0.22 34.75 2.04
N GLN A 31 0.97 35.80 1.71
CA GLN A 31 0.61 37.19 2.08
C GLN A 31 -0.69 37.66 1.40
N GLU A 32 -0.90 37.29 0.14
CA GLU A 32 -2.04 37.76 -0.65
C GLU A 32 -3.24 36.81 -0.62
N ARG A 33 -3.09 35.60 -0.07
CA ARG A 33 -4.08 34.51 -0.14
C ARG A 33 -4.55 34.27 -1.59
N LYS A 34 -3.61 34.36 -2.52
CA LYS A 34 -3.81 34.21 -3.96
C LYS A 34 -2.60 33.52 -4.56
N ILE A 35 -2.81 32.47 -5.35
CA ILE A 35 -1.71 31.77 -6.03
C ILE A 35 -0.97 32.74 -6.95
N GLN A 36 0.32 32.95 -6.68
CA GLN A 36 1.22 33.78 -7.48
C GLN A 36 2.31 32.90 -8.06
N CYS A 37 2.38 32.83 -9.39
CA CYS A 37 3.36 31.99 -10.10
C CYS A 37 4.45 32.83 -10.76
N VAL A 38 5.63 32.22 -10.94
CA VAL A 38 6.77 32.78 -11.65
C VAL A 38 7.36 31.74 -12.61
N GLU A 39 7.87 32.19 -13.76
CA GLU A 39 8.66 31.36 -14.67
C GLU A 39 10.15 31.48 -14.34
N LYS A 40 10.85 30.34 -14.29
CA LYS A 40 12.27 30.23 -13.99
C LYS A 40 12.96 29.21 -14.90
N PRO A 41 14.22 29.41 -15.33
CA PRO A 41 14.97 28.36 -16.00
C PRO A 41 15.25 27.21 -15.03
N LEU A 42 14.89 25.97 -15.39
CA LEU A 42 15.10 24.80 -14.52
C LEU A 42 16.59 24.53 -14.23
N GLU A 43 17.47 24.94 -15.14
CA GLU A 43 18.93 24.79 -15.03
C GLU A 43 19.62 25.98 -14.33
N GLU A 44 18.88 26.88 -13.69
CA GLU A 44 19.46 27.96 -12.87
C GLU A 44 20.12 27.36 -11.62
N ASP A 45 21.44 27.54 -11.45
CA ASP A 45 22.24 26.90 -10.38
C ASP A 45 21.75 27.22 -8.95
N GLU A 46 21.14 28.38 -8.76
CA GLU A 46 20.63 28.84 -7.45
C GLU A 46 19.12 28.58 -7.25
N LEU A 47 18.47 27.85 -8.17
CA LEU A 47 17.04 27.57 -8.08
C LEU A 47 16.75 26.51 -7.01
N SER A 48 16.23 26.96 -5.86
CA SER A 48 15.72 26.09 -4.80
C SER A 48 14.19 26.13 -4.74
N PHE A 49 13.59 24.96 -4.74
CA PHE A 49 12.13 24.78 -4.63
C PHE A 49 11.78 23.44 -4.01
N VAL A 50 10.58 23.36 -3.45
CA VAL A 50 9.96 22.11 -2.99
C VAL A 50 9.06 21.57 -4.10
N ALA A 51 9.11 20.27 -4.39
CA ALA A 51 8.11 19.63 -5.26
C ALA A 51 7.08 18.90 -4.40
N LEU A 52 5.79 19.17 -4.59
CA LEU A 52 4.73 18.46 -3.88
C LEU A 52 4.42 17.13 -4.54
N SER A 53 4.38 16.08 -3.75
CA SER A 53 3.86 14.77 -4.12
C SER A 53 2.54 14.53 -3.41
N TYR A 54 1.45 14.30 -4.14
CA TYR A 54 0.11 14.17 -3.56
C TYR A 54 -0.81 13.34 -4.46
N ARG A 55 -2.01 13.04 -3.97
CA ARG A 55 -3.02 12.26 -4.69
C ARG A 55 -3.77 13.11 -5.73
N TRP A 56 -3.80 12.64 -6.97
CA TRP A 56 -4.56 13.26 -8.06
C TRP A 56 -6.06 12.92 -8.05
N GLY A 57 -6.88 13.95 -8.34
CA GLY A 57 -8.32 13.86 -8.63
C GLY A 57 -9.24 13.82 -7.41
N GLU A 58 -10.55 13.86 -7.68
CA GLU A 58 -11.69 13.58 -6.76
C GLU A 58 -12.29 14.76 -5.98
N VAL A 59 -11.77 15.98 -6.17
CA VAL A 59 -12.37 17.22 -5.70
C VAL A 59 -13.08 17.94 -6.86
N GLN A 60 -14.08 18.76 -6.52
CA GLN A 60 -14.75 19.61 -7.49
C GLN A 60 -13.74 20.55 -8.18
N GLU A 61 -13.86 20.64 -9.51
CA GLU A 61 -12.98 21.46 -10.34
C GLU A 61 -12.98 22.93 -9.90
N THR A 62 -11.79 23.46 -9.63
CA THR A 62 -11.55 24.87 -9.31
C THR A 62 -10.56 25.44 -10.31
N ALA A 63 -10.97 26.46 -11.06
CA ALA A 63 -10.11 27.17 -12.00
C ALA A 63 -9.54 28.44 -11.35
N ILE A 64 -8.24 28.66 -11.50
CA ILE A 64 -7.55 29.86 -11.03
C ILE A 64 -6.73 30.49 -12.15
N ASP A 65 -6.67 31.83 -12.16
CA ASP A 65 -5.78 32.59 -13.04
C ASP A 65 -4.43 32.77 -12.35
N ILE A 66 -3.38 32.16 -12.92
CA ILE A 66 -2.02 32.22 -12.38
C ILE A 66 -1.18 33.37 -12.96
N GLN A 67 -1.79 34.22 -13.82
CA GLN A 67 -1.17 35.40 -14.42
C GLN A 67 0.00 35.11 -15.38
N LEU A 68 0.02 33.91 -15.98
CA LEU A 68 1.03 33.45 -16.95
C LEU A 68 0.37 32.89 -18.23
N ASP A 69 -0.66 33.58 -18.72
CA ASP A 69 -1.38 33.29 -19.96
C ASP A 69 -2.17 31.96 -20.02
N TYR A 70 -2.39 31.29 -18.88
CA TYR A 70 -3.37 30.18 -18.79
C TYR A 70 -4.09 30.11 -17.45
N LEU A 71 -5.20 29.38 -17.45
CA LEU A 71 -5.98 29.05 -16.25
C LEU A 71 -5.57 27.66 -15.76
N ALA A 72 -5.12 27.56 -14.51
CA ALA A 72 -4.88 26.27 -13.88
C ALA A 72 -6.20 25.67 -13.39
N THR A 73 -6.44 24.41 -13.74
CA THR A 73 -7.62 23.65 -13.32
C THR A 73 -7.21 22.63 -12.27
N ILE A 74 -7.71 22.81 -11.05
CA ILE A 74 -7.39 21.96 -9.90
C ILE A 74 -8.59 21.05 -9.60
N THR A 75 -8.36 19.73 -9.61
CA THR A 75 -9.36 18.72 -9.27
C THR A 75 -8.93 17.81 -8.14
N SER A 76 -7.76 18.08 -7.54
CA SER A 76 -7.11 17.16 -6.61
C SER A 76 -7.18 17.61 -5.15
N PHE A 77 -7.34 18.90 -4.88
CA PHE A 77 -7.32 19.43 -3.51
C PHE A 77 -8.05 20.76 -3.39
N ASP A 78 -8.35 21.15 -2.16
CA ASP A 78 -8.93 22.44 -1.81
C ASP A 78 -7.82 23.51 -1.71
N LEU A 79 -8.06 24.71 -2.23
CA LEU A 79 -7.08 25.81 -2.21
C LEU A 79 -6.73 26.26 -0.78
N ASP A 80 -7.68 26.18 0.15
CA ASP A 80 -7.43 26.56 1.54
C ASP A 80 -6.39 25.63 2.20
N ASN A 81 -6.41 24.35 1.86
CA ASN A 81 -5.39 23.39 2.30
C ASN A 81 -4.02 23.74 1.73
N LEU A 82 -3.95 24.13 0.45
CA LEU A 82 -2.68 24.54 -0.19
C LEU A 82 -2.13 25.83 0.40
N TYR A 83 -2.98 26.84 0.64
CA TYR A 83 -2.55 28.10 1.28
C TYR A 83 -1.99 27.85 2.67
N HIS A 84 -2.64 26.99 3.44
CA HIS A 84 -2.16 26.62 4.76
C HIS A 84 -0.85 25.82 4.69
N LEU A 85 -0.72 24.88 3.75
CA LEU A 85 0.54 24.17 3.53
C LEU A 85 1.68 25.13 3.15
N CYS A 86 1.42 26.15 2.33
CA CYS A 86 2.40 27.19 1.99
C CYS A 86 2.83 28.01 3.20
N GLU A 87 1.89 28.36 4.08
CA GLU A 87 2.18 29.02 5.37
C GLU A 87 3.10 28.16 6.24
N MET A 88 2.82 26.86 6.35
CA MET A 88 3.66 25.93 7.09
C MET A 88 5.05 25.80 6.47
N MET A 89 5.16 25.66 5.14
CA MET A 89 6.45 25.62 4.43
C MET A 89 7.31 26.87 4.70
N ALA A 90 6.68 28.05 4.79
CA ALA A 90 7.39 29.29 5.08
C ALA A 90 7.89 29.41 6.52
N GLN A 91 7.32 28.64 7.45
CA GLN A 91 7.66 28.63 8.87
C GLN A 91 8.56 27.44 9.26
N GLU A 92 8.59 26.39 8.45
CA GLU A 92 9.36 25.17 8.72
C GLU A 92 10.87 25.45 8.65
N PRO A 93 11.67 25.05 9.67
CA PRO A 93 13.06 25.49 9.79
C PRO A 93 13.99 25.15 8.61
N ASP A 94 13.78 24.01 7.94
CA ASP A 94 14.58 23.58 6.79
C ASP A 94 14.06 24.20 5.48
N LEU A 95 12.78 24.54 5.40
CA LEU A 95 12.13 25.08 4.20
C LEU A 95 11.97 26.60 4.17
N GLN A 96 12.14 27.29 5.30
CA GLN A 96 11.99 28.76 5.40
C GLN A 96 12.89 29.56 4.43
N SER A 97 13.99 28.96 3.97
CA SER A 97 14.93 29.57 3.02
C SER A 97 14.52 29.36 1.55
N ILE A 98 13.55 28.48 1.31
CA ILE A 98 13.06 28.09 -0.01
C ILE A 98 11.85 28.95 -0.34
N ASN A 99 11.91 29.69 -1.45
CA ASN A 99 10.86 30.66 -1.81
C ASN A 99 9.78 30.09 -2.73
N TYR A 100 9.98 28.87 -3.24
CA TYR A 100 9.21 28.33 -4.34
C TYR A 100 8.70 26.92 -4.06
N VAL A 101 7.49 26.64 -4.53
CA VAL A 101 6.92 25.30 -4.56
C VAL A 101 6.40 24.96 -5.95
N TRP A 102 6.67 23.75 -6.41
CA TRP A 102 6.16 23.18 -7.64
C TRP A 102 4.98 22.26 -7.34
N VAL A 103 3.86 22.52 -8.00
CA VAL A 103 2.61 21.74 -7.88
C VAL A 103 2.09 21.50 -9.28
N ASP A 104 2.20 20.28 -9.77
CA ASP A 104 1.85 19.90 -11.15
C ASP A 104 0.44 20.31 -11.61
N ALA A 105 -0.58 20.26 -10.76
CA ALA A 105 -1.94 20.70 -11.10
C ALA A 105 -2.03 22.21 -11.39
N ILE A 106 -1.06 23.00 -10.92
CA ILE A 106 -1.02 24.46 -11.09
C ILE A 106 0.07 24.86 -12.09
N CYS A 107 1.26 24.30 -11.95
CA CYS A 107 2.48 24.66 -12.66
C CYS A 107 2.58 24.03 -14.06
N VAL A 108 1.63 23.17 -14.44
CA VAL A 108 1.53 22.60 -15.78
C VAL A 108 0.31 23.18 -16.48
N ASP A 109 0.52 23.73 -17.67
CA ASP A 109 -0.56 24.19 -18.55
C ASP A 109 -1.34 22.99 -19.09
N GLN A 110 -2.37 22.57 -18.35
CA GLN A 110 -3.17 21.39 -18.68
C GLN A 110 -3.99 21.56 -19.97
N ALA A 111 -4.27 22.80 -20.38
CA ALA A 111 -5.07 23.13 -21.55
C ALA A 111 -4.25 23.10 -22.85
N ASN A 112 -2.96 23.45 -22.78
CA ASN A 112 -2.05 23.42 -23.92
C ASN A 112 -1.34 22.07 -24.03
N TYR A 113 -1.77 21.25 -25.01
CA TYR A 113 -1.23 19.90 -25.22
C TYR A 113 0.30 19.87 -25.37
N GLU A 114 0.90 20.81 -26.13
CA GLU A 114 2.33 20.82 -26.39
C GLU A 114 3.14 21.20 -25.15
N ARG A 115 2.71 22.25 -24.42
CA ARG A 115 3.35 22.64 -23.15
C ARG A 115 3.21 21.55 -22.11
N ARG A 116 2.01 20.98 -21.94
CA ARG A 116 1.78 19.85 -21.04
C ARG A 116 2.70 18.68 -21.35
N LYS A 117 2.78 18.28 -22.61
CA LYS A 117 3.64 17.17 -23.05
C LYS A 117 5.12 17.46 -22.79
N ALA A 118 5.57 18.68 -23.11
CA ALA A 118 6.95 19.11 -22.84
C ALA A 118 7.27 19.06 -21.34
N THR A 119 6.38 19.55 -20.47
CA THR A 119 6.58 19.50 -19.02
C THR A 119 6.52 18.07 -18.47
N ILE A 120 5.61 17.23 -18.98
CA ILE A 120 5.55 15.80 -18.60
C ILE A 120 6.88 15.10 -18.91
N HIS A 121 7.48 15.37 -20.07
CA HIS A 121 8.80 14.83 -20.40
C HIS A 121 9.93 15.35 -19.48
N GLN A 122 9.71 16.47 -18.79
CA GLN A 122 10.66 17.06 -17.83
C GLN A 122 10.31 16.74 -16.37
N MET A 123 9.22 16.03 -16.07
CA MET A 123 8.78 15.80 -14.68
C MET A 123 9.86 15.15 -13.81
N SER A 124 10.54 14.12 -14.32
CA SER A 124 11.64 13.48 -13.58
C SER A 124 12.76 14.47 -13.28
N ASN A 125 13.12 15.34 -14.23
CA ASN A 125 14.15 16.37 -14.04
C ASN A 125 13.70 17.43 -13.03
N ILE A 126 12.43 17.82 -13.04
CA ILE A 126 11.86 18.77 -12.05
C ILE A 126 11.97 18.19 -10.63
N TYR A 127 11.51 16.95 -10.43
CA TYR A 127 11.63 16.28 -9.13
C TYR A 127 13.09 16.05 -8.72
N GLU A 128 13.97 15.72 -9.67
CA GLU A 128 15.39 15.53 -9.41
C GLU A 128 16.10 16.83 -9.02
N LYS A 129 15.68 17.98 -9.57
CA LYS A 129 16.21 19.31 -9.23
C LYS A 129 15.61 19.88 -7.95
N ALA A 130 14.42 19.43 -7.53
CA ALA A 130 13.79 19.88 -6.29
C ALA A 130 14.72 19.68 -5.07
N THR A 131 14.73 20.66 -4.18
CA THR A 131 15.52 20.62 -2.95
C THR A 131 14.95 19.58 -1.99
N TYR A 132 13.63 19.54 -1.86
CA TYR A 132 12.89 18.51 -1.15
C TYR A 132 11.69 18.06 -1.98
N ILE A 133 11.31 16.79 -1.79
CA ILE A 133 10.02 16.28 -2.22
C ILE A 133 9.15 16.19 -0.96
N LEU A 134 8.02 16.89 -0.95
CA LEU A 134 7.09 16.90 0.18
C LEU A 134 5.86 16.08 -0.17
N ALA A 135 5.74 14.90 0.45
CA ALA A 135 4.57 14.04 0.33
C ALA A 135 3.43 14.55 1.22
N VAL A 136 2.26 14.76 0.63
CA VAL A 136 1.04 15.19 1.36
C VAL A 136 -0.12 14.26 1.02
N PRO A 137 -0.20 13.07 1.67
CA PRO A 137 -1.13 12.02 1.32
C PRO A 137 -2.61 12.45 1.37
N ASP A 138 -2.95 13.36 2.28
CA ASP A 138 -4.32 13.84 2.54
C ASP A 138 -4.55 15.29 2.06
N LEU A 139 -3.78 15.80 1.09
CA LEU A 139 -4.01 17.15 0.54
C LEU A 139 -5.45 17.34 0.05
N HIS A 140 -6.08 16.23 -0.37
CA HIS A 140 -7.47 16.05 -0.74
C HIS A 140 -8.41 15.79 0.46
N LYS A 141 -8.08 16.26 1.67
CA LYS A 141 -8.80 16.00 2.94
C LYS A 141 -10.33 16.11 2.85
N ARG A 142 -10.84 17.11 2.13
CA ARG A 142 -12.27 17.31 1.92
C ARG A 142 -12.94 16.17 1.16
N HIS A 143 -12.26 15.60 0.17
CA HIS A 143 -12.74 14.41 -0.52
C HIS A 143 -12.77 13.23 0.44
N VAL A 144 -11.67 12.99 1.17
CA VAL A 144 -11.56 11.91 2.16
C VAL A 144 -12.74 11.94 3.14
N GLN A 145 -13.03 13.10 3.73
CA GLN A 145 -14.15 13.32 4.63
C GLN A 145 -15.52 13.04 3.98
N SER A 146 -15.65 13.20 2.66
CA SER A 146 -16.90 12.98 1.93
C SER A 146 -17.16 11.52 1.51
N ILE A 147 -16.15 10.64 1.56
CA ILE A 147 -16.28 9.24 1.13
C ILE A 147 -17.25 8.48 2.03
N SER A 148 -17.12 8.64 3.35
CA SER A 148 -18.03 8.02 4.33
C SER A 148 -17.97 8.73 5.69
N GLU A 149 -18.99 8.51 6.52
CA GLU A 149 -19.03 8.98 7.91
C GLU A 149 -17.84 8.48 8.73
N ALA A 150 -17.44 7.22 8.55
CA ALA A 150 -16.24 6.68 9.19
C ALA A 150 -14.95 7.44 8.83
N HIS A 151 -14.77 7.83 7.56
CA HIS A 151 -13.62 8.65 7.16
C HIS A 151 -13.68 10.05 7.77
N PHE A 152 -14.86 10.65 7.82
CA PHE A 152 -15.07 11.94 8.49
C PHE A 152 -14.67 11.86 9.97
N GLU A 153 -15.15 10.84 10.69
CA GLU A 153 -14.82 10.60 12.10
C GLU A 153 -13.31 10.40 12.31
N MET A 154 -12.64 9.62 11.45
CA MET A 154 -11.19 9.42 11.57
C MET A 154 -10.40 10.72 11.38
N VAL A 155 -10.77 11.55 10.39
CA VAL A 155 -10.14 12.87 10.21
C VAL A 155 -10.40 13.74 11.44
N TRP A 156 -11.63 13.72 11.96
CA TRP A 156 -12.00 14.46 13.17
C TRP A 156 -11.22 14.00 14.41
N TYR A 157 -10.96 12.70 14.57
CA TYR A 157 -10.11 12.18 15.65
C TYR A 157 -8.66 12.63 15.52
N ILE A 158 -8.12 12.65 14.30
CA ILE A 158 -6.77 13.16 14.04
C ILE A 158 -6.69 14.64 14.43
N GLU A 159 -7.67 15.44 13.98
CA GLU A 159 -7.75 16.88 14.27
C GLU A 159 -7.87 17.14 15.79
N THR A 160 -8.74 16.39 16.47
CA THR A 160 -8.97 16.50 17.92
C THR A 160 -7.73 16.14 18.76
N HIS A 161 -6.89 15.25 18.24
CA HIS A 161 -5.70 14.75 18.93
C HIS A 161 -4.39 15.11 18.19
N ASN A 162 -4.40 16.16 17.37
CA ASN A 162 -3.31 16.46 16.45
C ASN A 162 -1.95 16.67 17.14
N ASP A 163 -1.90 17.41 18.24
CA ASP A 163 -0.70 17.71 19.01
C ASP A 163 -0.11 16.42 19.62
N TYR A 164 -0.98 15.59 20.20
CA TYR A 164 -0.58 14.31 20.75
C TYR A 164 -0.08 13.34 19.66
N ILE A 165 -0.79 13.25 18.54
CA ILE A 165 -0.38 12.40 17.41
C ILE A 165 0.94 12.92 16.81
N TYR A 166 1.11 14.23 16.67
CA TYR A 166 2.35 14.82 16.18
C TYR A 166 3.55 14.44 17.05
N HIS A 167 3.42 14.57 18.37
CA HIS A 167 4.47 14.18 19.31
C HIS A 167 4.66 12.67 19.41
N LEU A 168 3.60 11.89 19.21
CA LEU A 168 3.65 10.43 19.15
C LEU A 168 4.46 9.94 17.95
N LEU A 169 4.29 10.59 16.79
CA LEU A 169 5.06 10.30 15.57
C LEU A 169 6.48 10.87 15.60
N HIS A 170 6.75 11.87 16.45
CA HIS A 170 8.09 12.41 16.70
C HIS A 170 8.81 11.74 17.88
N GLU A 171 8.20 10.74 18.53
CA GLU A 171 8.74 10.07 19.72
C GLU A 171 9.13 11.03 20.86
N SER A 172 8.42 12.15 21.01
CA SER A 172 8.69 13.14 22.04
C SER A 172 8.12 12.70 23.39
N LYS A 173 8.73 11.67 24.01
CA LYS A 173 8.20 11.00 25.21
C LYS A 173 7.89 11.98 26.35
N ASP A 174 8.80 12.90 26.66
CA ASP A 174 8.61 13.87 27.73
C ASP A 174 7.35 14.73 27.50
N THR A 175 7.12 15.18 26.26
CA THR A 175 5.93 15.96 25.88
C THR A 175 4.66 15.12 25.91
N LEU A 176 4.73 13.84 25.50
CA LEU A 176 3.58 12.93 25.57
C LEU A 176 3.15 12.68 27.02
N ASP A 177 4.11 12.50 27.92
CA ASP A 177 3.85 12.34 29.35
C ASP A 177 3.19 13.61 29.94
N GLU A 178 3.63 14.80 29.54
CA GLU A 178 3.00 16.08 29.90
C GLU A 178 1.56 16.18 29.38
N LEU A 179 1.34 15.83 28.11
CA LEU A 179 0.01 15.85 27.48
C LEU A 179 -0.95 14.83 28.11
N ASP A 180 -0.48 13.65 28.48
CA ASP A 180 -1.29 12.64 29.16
C ASP A 180 -1.71 13.10 30.56
N ASN A 181 -0.80 13.72 31.31
CA ASN A 181 -1.14 14.32 32.62
C ASN A 181 -2.11 15.50 32.50
N ALA A 182 -1.92 16.36 31.49
CA ALA A 182 -2.83 17.46 31.20
C ALA A 182 -4.23 16.95 30.82
N PHE A 183 -4.30 15.92 29.98
CA PHE A 183 -5.55 15.27 29.60
C PHE A 183 -6.29 14.68 30.80
N LEU A 184 -5.61 13.88 31.64
CA LEU A 184 -6.19 13.30 32.86
C LEU A 184 -6.78 14.37 33.79
N SER A 185 -6.07 15.49 33.94
CA SER A 185 -6.53 16.62 34.75
C SER A 185 -7.77 17.29 34.13
N ASN A 186 -7.80 17.45 32.81
CA ASN A 186 -8.90 18.08 32.08
C ASN A 186 -10.21 17.27 32.14
N ILE A 187 -10.13 15.95 32.10
CA ILE A 187 -11.31 15.07 32.18
C ILE A 187 -11.77 14.80 33.62
N GLY A 188 -11.11 15.41 34.62
CA GLY A 188 -11.43 15.20 36.04
C GLY A 188 -11.09 13.80 36.55
N ALA A 189 -10.08 13.13 35.97
CA ALA A 189 -9.57 11.88 36.51
C ALA A 189 -8.88 12.13 37.87
N PRO A 190 -8.90 11.16 38.80
CA PRO A 190 -8.36 11.34 40.16
C PRO A 190 -6.93 11.92 40.15
N ASP A 191 -6.70 12.91 41.01
CA ASP A 191 -5.36 13.52 41.21
C ASP A 191 -4.43 12.63 42.07
N ASP A 192 -4.90 11.47 42.52
CA ASP A 192 -4.10 10.52 43.29
C ASP A 192 -2.90 10.04 42.44
N PRO A 193 -1.64 10.26 42.89
CA PRO A 193 -0.46 9.90 42.11
C PRO A 193 -0.35 8.41 41.81
N ALA A 194 -0.79 7.53 42.72
CA ALA A 194 -0.70 6.09 42.53
C ALA A 194 -1.71 5.60 41.47
N ILE A 195 -2.93 6.14 41.48
CA ILE A 195 -3.93 5.85 40.44
C ILE A 195 -3.44 6.36 39.08
N ARG A 196 -2.92 7.60 39.00
CA ARG A 196 -2.39 8.13 37.73
C ARG A 196 -1.22 7.31 37.21
N GLN A 197 -0.26 6.98 38.07
CA GLN A 197 0.86 6.11 37.69
C GLN A 197 0.36 4.76 37.18
N GLN A 198 -0.62 4.15 37.86
CA GLN A 198 -1.20 2.89 37.42
C GLN A 198 -1.89 3.00 36.04
N LEU A 199 -2.60 4.10 35.76
CA LEU A 199 -3.22 4.34 34.46
C LEU A 199 -2.15 4.50 33.37
N LEU A 200 -1.15 5.35 33.59
CA LEU A 200 -0.10 5.66 32.61
C LEU A 200 0.81 4.46 32.31
N GLU A 201 1.22 3.72 33.35
CA GLU A 201 2.21 2.64 33.21
C GLU A 201 1.60 1.27 32.93
N ASN A 202 0.36 1.00 33.37
CA ASN A 202 -0.22 -0.35 33.28
C ASN A 202 -1.32 -0.50 32.23
N THR A 203 -1.82 0.60 31.63
CA THR A 203 -2.75 0.52 30.48
C THR A 203 -2.03 0.78 29.17
N ASP A 204 -2.65 0.41 28.05
CA ASP A 204 -2.15 0.69 26.70
C ASP A 204 -2.81 1.94 26.07
N TYR A 205 -3.41 2.80 26.90
CA TYR A 205 -4.22 3.97 26.49
C TYR A 205 -3.46 5.31 26.48
N PHE A 206 -2.18 5.29 26.84
CA PHE A 206 -1.31 6.45 27.03
C PHE A 206 0.04 6.25 26.34
N ALA A 207 0.97 7.21 26.50
CA ALA A 207 2.23 7.27 25.79
C ALA A 207 2.99 5.95 25.83
N ASP A 208 3.19 5.37 27.01
CA ASP A 208 3.88 4.09 27.16
C ASP A 208 3.20 2.96 26.38
N GLY A 209 1.87 2.89 26.42
CA GLY A 209 1.08 1.96 25.63
C GLY A 209 1.18 2.11 24.12
N PHE A 210 1.41 3.34 23.66
CA PHE A 210 1.54 3.68 22.24
C PHE A 210 2.97 3.56 21.71
N THR A 211 3.97 3.58 22.58
CA THR A 211 5.40 3.55 22.22
C THR A 211 6.13 2.28 22.59
N SER A 212 5.67 1.55 23.62
CA SER A 212 6.40 0.41 24.17
C SER A 212 5.76 -0.92 23.75
N PHE A 213 6.59 -1.89 23.34
CA PHE A 213 6.09 -3.25 23.07
C PHE A 213 5.74 -3.94 24.38
N ARG A 214 4.50 -4.40 24.49
CA ARG A 214 4.07 -5.30 25.57
C ARG A 214 3.80 -6.68 24.95
N PRO A 215 4.52 -7.73 25.37
CA PRO A 215 4.28 -9.08 24.89
C PRO A 215 2.81 -9.50 25.09
N SER A 216 2.27 -10.34 24.20
CA SER A 216 0.89 -10.85 24.26
C SER A 216 0.54 -11.56 25.57
N ASP A 217 1.54 -12.03 26.32
CA ASP A 217 1.40 -12.65 27.63
C ASP A 217 1.18 -11.63 28.75
N TRP A 218 0.97 -10.35 28.44
CA TRP A 218 0.67 -9.33 29.43
C TRP A 218 -0.64 -9.71 30.14
N PRO A 219 -0.59 -10.05 31.44
CA PRO A 219 -1.69 -10.74 32.11
C PRO A 219 -2.86 -9.83 32.47
N TYR A 220 -2.83 -8.57 32.03
CA TYR A 220 -3.80 -7.54 32.41
C TYR A 220 -4.51 -6.96 31.20
N ASN A 221 -5.84 -7.02 31.24
CA ASN A 221 -6.71 -6.30 30.33
C ASN A 221 -6.72 -4.81 30.74
N SER A 222 -6.31 -3.90 29.86
CA SER A 222 -6.32 -2.45 30.12
C SER A 222 -7.67 -1.93 30.61
N MET A 223 -8.75 -2.55 30.15
CA MET A 223 -10.09 -2.24 30.63
C MET A 223 -10.28 -2.64 32.10
N GLU A 224 -9.84 -3.83 32.51
CA GLU A 224 -9.92 -4.24 33.93
C GLU A 224 -9.11 -3.33 34.85
N ILE A 225 -7.95 -2.84 34.39
CA ILE A 225 -7.14 -1.87 35.14
C ILE A 225 -7.89 -0.55 35.27
N LEU A 226 -8.49 -0.07 34.19
CA LEU A 226 -9.28 1.15 34.18
C LEU A 226 -10.50 1.04 35.11
N ASP A 227 -11.17 -0.11 35.13
CA ASP A 227 -12.32 -0.42 35.99
C ASP A 227 -11.92 -0.44 37.46
N LYS A 228 -10.79 -1.08 37.76
CA LYS A 228 -10.23 -1.13 39.11
C LYS A 228 -9.86 0.25 39.62
N ALA A 229 -9.14 1.04 38.81
CA ALA A 229 -8.77 2.42 39.14
C ALA A 229 -10.01 3.30 39.37
N TYR A 230 -11.06 3.09 38.57
CA TYR A 230 -12.34 3.74 38.75
C TYR A 230 -12.98 3.38 40.09
N GLN A 231 -13.08 2.10 40.43
CA GLN A 231 -13.64 1.65 41.71
C GLN A 231 -12.85 2.18 42.91
N GLU A 232 -11.52 2.14 42.87
CA GLU A 232 -10.65 2.64 43.93
C GLU A 232 -10.83 4.15 44.16
N SER A 233 -11.07 4.91 43.08
CA SER A 233 -11.36 6.34 43.17
C SER A 233 -12.69 6.66 43.87
N GLN A 234 -13.71 5.82 43.69
CA GLN A 234 -15.03 5.99 44.30
C GLN A 234 -15.00 5.72 45.82
N VAL A 235 -14.23 4.72 46.25
CA VAL A 235 -14.10 4.37 47.68
C VAL A 235 -13.44 5.51 48.47
N SER A 236 -12.46 6.19 47.87
CA SER A 236 -11.73 7.28 48.50
C SER A 236 -12.58 8.54 48.74
N GLY A 237 -13.69 8.72 48.00
CA GLY A 237 -14.60 9.85 48.15
C GLY A 237 -15.76 9.66 49.14
N ALA A 238 -16.05 8.41 49.54
CA ALA A 238 -17.28 8.07 50.28
C ALA A 238 -17.27 8.44 51.77
N ASP A 239 -16.13 8.85 52.35
CA ASP A 239 -15.97 9.00 53.80
C ASP A 239 -16.44 10.36 54.38
N THR A 240 -17.08 11.24 53.59
CA THR A 240 -17.46 12.59 54.08
C THR A 240 -18.91 13.04 53.91
N THR A 241 -19.78 12.34 53.18
CA THR A 241 -21.20 12.77 53.06
C THR A 241 -22.15 11.60 52.79
N ALA A 242 -22.75 11.06 53.86
CA ALA A 242 -23.85 10.11 53.76
C ALA A 242 -25.11 10.80 53.20
N GLY A 243 -25.36 10.64 51.90
CA GLY A 243 -26.57 11.14 51.23
C GLY A 243 -26.87 10.34 49.95
N ASN A 244 -27.76 9.35 50.09
CA ASN A 244 -28.30 8.48 49.04
C ASN A 244 -28.64 9.21 47.71
N ASN A 245 -28.01 8.80 46.60
CA ASN A 245 -28.55 8.88 45.24
C ASN A 245 -27.80 7.90 44.31
N ASN A 246 -28.24 6.64 44.26
CA ASN A 246 -27.78 5.64 43.29
C ASN A 246 -28.90 5.43 42.27
N ASN A 247 -28.72 5.80 40.99
CA ASN A 247 -29.66 5.35 39.94
C ASN A 247 -29.18 5.34 38.47
N ASP A 248 -27.91 5.62 38.12
CA ASP A 248 -27.54 5.79 36.67
C ASP A 248 -26.60 4.75 36.03
N ASP A 249 -26.19 3.67 36.71
CA ASP A 249 -25.13 2.77 36.19
C ASP A 249 -25.64 1.51 35.42
N SER A 250 -26.92 1.42 35.08
CA SER A 250 -27.51 0.16 34.54
C SER A 250 -27.35 -0.05 33.02
N ASP A 251 -26.97 0.96 32.23
CA ASP A 251 -26.88 0.83 30.77
C ASP A 251 -25.57 0.17 30.28
N TYR A 252 -24.53 0.11 31.12
CA TYR A 252 -23.21 -0.39 30.71
C TYR A 252 -23.09 -1.92 30.73
N GLN A 253 -23.78 -2.63 31.64
CA GLN A 253 -23.74 -4.10 31.68
C GLN A 253 -24.33 -4.76 30.42
N ARG A 254 -25.18 -4.05 29.67
CA ARG A 254 -25.80 -4.56 28.45
C ARG A 254 -24.84 -4.64 27.26
N TRP A 255 -23.70 -3.94 27.32
CA TRP A 255 -22.67 -3.93 26.26
C TRP A 255 -21.65 -5.07 26.37
N LEU A 256 -21.43 -5.62 27.57
CA LEU A 256 -20.40 -6.65 27.81
C LEU A 256 -20.89 -8.10 27.57
N ASP A 257 -22.19 -8.35 27.63
CA ASP A 257 -22.77 -9.71 27.52
C ASP A 257 -22.94 -10.22 26.07
N GLY A 258 -22.40 -9.52 25.06
CA GLY A 258 -22.55 -9.90 23.65
C GLY A 258 -21.26 -9.88 22.86
N GLY A 259 -20.49 -10.98 22.85
CA GLY A 259 -19.43 -11.17 21.84
C GLY A 259 -18.43 -12.28 22.14
N ASP A 260 -18.52 -13.38 21.39
CA ASP A 260 -17.55 -14.47 21.33
C ASP A 260 -16.23 -13.96 20.69
N THR A 261 -15.13 -13.97 21.45
CA THR A 261 -13.85 -13.32 21.13
C THR A 261 -12.91 -14.21 20.33
N SER A 262 -13.30 -14.62 19.11
CA SER A 262 -12.31 -15.15 18.17
C SER A 262 -12.52 -14.66 16.73
N ASN A 263 -11.57 -13.85 16.28
CA ASN A 263 -11.27 -13.51 14.87
C ASN A 263 -12.27 -12.71 14.04
N GLN A 264 -13.14 -11.91 14.66
CA GLN A 264 -13.72 -10.78 13.93
C GLN A 264 -13.04 -9.49 14.36
N GLU A 265 -12.30 -8.88 13.44
CA GLU A 265 -12.19 -7.42 13.34
C GLU A 265 -13.61 -6.87 13.14
N THR A 266 -14.42 -6.88 14.19
CA THR A 266 -15.73 -6.24 14.20
C THR A 266 -15.45 -4.74 14.14
N SER A 267 -15.84 -4.11 13.03
CA SER A 267 -16.17 -2.69 13.01
C SER A 267 -17.08 -2.42 14.21
N CYS A 268 -16.50 -1.85 15.27
CA CYS A 268 -17.26 -1.38 16.41
C CYS A 268 -18.26 -0.35 15.84
N PRO A 269 -19.58 -0.52 16.04
CA PRO A 269 -20.54 0.46 15.56
C PRO A 269 -20.33 1.74 16.36
N LEU A 270 -19.52 2.64 15.79
CA LEU A 270 -19.37 4.02 16.24
C LEU A 270 -20.74 4.67 16.06
N MET A 271 -21.47 4.82 17.17
CA MET A 271 -22.67 5.66 17.17
C MET A 271 -22.19 7.12 17.15
N PRO A 272 -22.77 7.99 16.31
CA PRO A 272 -22.44 9.42 16.34
C PRO A 272 -22.91 10.01 17.66
N ILE A 273 -21.98 10.15 18.62
CA ILE A 273 -22.22 10.79 19.90
C ILE A 273 -22.37 12.28 19.63
N THR A 274 -23.59 12.80 19.74
CA THR A 274 -23.83 14.24 19.67
C THR A 274 -23.00 14.97 20.75
N SER A 275 -22.43 16.13 20.40
CA SER A 275 -21.54 16.92 21.28
C SER A 275 -22.15 17.27 22.65
N GLN A 276 -23.47 17.19 22.78
CA GLN A 276 -24.22 17.49 24.00
C GLN A 276 -24.24 16.31 25.01
N GLY A 277 -23.99 15.07 24.56
CA GLY A 277 -23.89 13.89 25.43
C GLY A 277 -22.50 13.66 26.05
N ARG A 278 -21.46 14.38 25.59
CA ARG A 278 -20.09 14.18 26.07
C ARG A 278 -19.83 14.73 27.49
N MET A 279 -20.57 15.75 27.91
CA MET A 279 -20.32 16.41 29.21
C MET A 279 -20.69 15.55 30.42
N GLU A 280 -21.41 14.44 30.24
CA GLU A 280 -21.78 13.51 31.31
C GLU A 280 -21.03 12.17 31.24
N SER A 281 -20.08 12.03 30.30
CA SER A 281 -19.28 10.81 30.20
C SER A 281 -18.27 10.73 31.35
N SER A 282 -18.21 9.57 32.01
CA SER A 282 -17.19 9.32 33.03
C SER A 282 -15.78 9.50 32.45
N TRP A 283 -14.82 9.96 33.26
CA TRP A 283 -13.42 10.10 32.83
C TRP A 283 -12.85 8.79 32.24
N ARG A 284 -13.34 7.63 32.71
CA ARG A 284 -13.04 6.30 32.17
C ARG A 284 -13.44 6.18 30.70
N GLN A 285 -14.68 6.55 30.36
CA GLN A 285 -15.17 6.51 28.98
C GLN A 285 -14.34 7.44 28.08
N GLN A 286 -13.99 8.63 28.59
CA GLN A 286 -13.18 9.59 27.82
C GLN A 286 -11.77 9.08 27.53
N ILE A 287 -11.13 8.36 28.46
CA ILE A 287 -9.83 7.69 28.21
C ILE A 287 -9.98 6.65 27.09
N TYR A 288 -11.02 5.82 27.17
CA TYR A 288 -11.26 4.77 26.18
C TYR A 288 -11.53 5.36 24.77
N GLU A 289 -12.37 6.38 24.68
CA GLU A 289 -12.67 7.09 23.42
C GLU A 289 -11.42 7.74 22.83
N ARG A 290 -10.59 8.41 23.66
CA ARG A 290 -9.32 8.97 23.22
C ARG A 290 -8.39 7.89 22.66
N ASN A 291 -8.27 6.75 23.34
CA ASN A 291 -7.44 5.64 22.88
C ASN A 291 -7.90 5.12 21.51
N ILE A 292 -9.21 4.90 21.32
CA ILE A 292 -9.77 4.52 20.03
C ILE A 292 -9.47 5.58 18.97
N GLY A 293 -9.69 6.85 19.28
CA GLY A 293 -9.47 7.97 18.36
C GLY A 293 -8.02 8.07 17.89
N ILE A 294 -7.05 7.99 18.80
CA ILE A 294 -5.62 8.05 18.46
C ILE A 294 -5.21 6.83 17.63
N ARG A 295 -5.56 5.61 18.07
CA ARG A 295 -5.23 4.37 17.33
C ARG A 295 -5.85 4.34 15.94
N GLY A 296 -7.13 4.69 15.86
CA GLY A 296 -7.89 4.79 14.62
C GLY A 296 -7.29 5.84 13.68
N GLY A 297 -6.96 7.02 14.20
CA GLY A 297 -6.33 8.11 13.45
C GLY A 297 -4.97 7.72 12.86
N VAL A 298 -4.07 7.12 13.65
CA VAL A 298 -2.75 6.69 13.16
C VAL A 298 -2.86 5.54 12.15
N LYS A 299 -3.75 4.56 12.39
CA LYS A 299 -4.05 3.50 11.40
C LYS A 299 -4.56 4.11 10.09
N PHE A 300 -5.45 5.08 10.19
CA PHE A 300 -6.00 5.77 9.02
C PHE A 300 -4.93 6.55 8.24
N MET A 301 -3.98 7.20 8.92
CA MET A 301 -2.82 7.83 8.28
C MET A 301 -1.93 6.81 7.56
N ALA A 302 -1.75 5.61 8.11
CA ALA A 302 -1.00 4.53 7.45
C ALA A 302 -1.73 4.05 6.17
N ASP A 303 -3.05 3.96 6.20
CA ASP A 303 -3.87 3.63 5.03
C ASP A 303 -3.76 4.72 3.94
N LEU A 304 -3.70 5.99 4.32
CA LEU A 304 -3.47 7.11 3.41
C LEU A 304 -2.08 7.04 2.76
N ILE A 305 -1.03 6.66 3.51
CA ILE A 305 0.31 6.40 2.94
C ILE A 305 0.25 5.26 1.92
N ARG A 306 -0.44 4.17 2.25
CA ARG A 306 -0.60 3.03 1.33
C ARG A 306 -1.33 3.44 0.04
N ASP A 307 -2.38 4.25 0.15
CA ASP A 307 -3.09 4.76 -1.03
C ASP A 307 -2.18 5.67 -1.87
N TRP A 308 -1.57 6.69 -1.27
CA TRP A 308 -0.69 7.65 -1.94
C TRP A 308 0.48 6.95 -2.64
N SER A 309 1.26 6.15 -1.91
CA SER A 309 2.44 5.45 -2.43
C SER A 309 2.14 4.37 -3.47
N SER A 310 0.89 3.88 -3.53
CA SER A 310 0.45 2.94 -4.56
C SER A 310 0.18 3.63 -5.91
N ARG A 311 0.11 4.95 -5.99
CA ARG A 311 -0.16 5.63 -7.26
C ARG A 311 1.06 5.60 -8.16
N VAL A 312 0.82 5.31 -9.44
CA VAL A 312 1.88 5.00 -10.38
C VAL A 312 2.94 6.11 -10.52
N TRP A 313 2.51 7.36 -10.61
CA TRP A 313 3.43 8.50 -10.74
C TRP A 313 4.17 8.79 -9.43
N VAL A 314 3.49 8.64 -8.28
CA VAL A 314 4.07 8.78 -6.94
C VAL A 314 5.25 7.81 -6.73
N ILE A 315 5.19 6.61 -7.33
CA ILE A 315 6.30 5.65 -7.28
C ILE A 315 7.59 6.25 -7.82
N SER A 316 7.52 6.95 -8.96
CA SER A 316 8.70 7.60 -9.53
C SER A 316 9.23 8.72 -8.64
N GLU A 317 8.34 9.46 -7.98
CA GLU A 317 8.66 10.63 -7.14
C GLU A 317 9.42 10.21 -5.88
N TYR A 318 8.93 9.22 -5.13
CA TYR A 318 9.65 8.77 -3.93
C TYR A 318 10.93 8.00 -4.27
N HIS A 319 11.05 7.38 -5.45
CA HIS A 319 12.32 6.80 -5.92
C HIS A 319 13.36 7.87 -6.25
N ILE A 320 12.94 9.00 -6.82
CA ILE A 320 13.82 10.16 -7.01
C ILE A 320 14.23 10.71 -5.64
N ALA A 321 13.29 10.83 -4.71
CA ALA A 321 13.57 11.27 -3.34
C ALA A 321 14.55 10.33 -2.62
N LYS A 322 14.41 9.02 -2.83
CA LYS A 322 15.31 7.97 -2.29
C LYS A 322 16.75 8.17 -2.72
N LYS A 323 17.01 8.51 -3.99
CA LYS A 323 18.37 8.76 -4.50
C LYS A 323 19.05 9.95 -3.82
N LYS A 324 18.28 10.95 -3.39
CA LYS A 324 18.78 12.18 -2.74
C LYS A 324 18.59 12.19 -1.23
N ASN A 325 17.93 11.17 -0.68
CA ASN A 325 17.49 11.07 0.71
C ASN A 325 16.84 12.37 1.25
N ASN A 326 15.93 12.95 0.45
CA ASN A 326 15.33 14.27 0.68
C ASN A 326 13.79 14.25 0.72
N LEU A 327 13.18 13.13 1.10
CA LEU A 327 11.73 13.02 1.27
C LEU A 327 11.31 13.59 2.63
N LYS A 328 10.37 14.53 2.60
CA LYS A 328 9.58 14.94 3.76
C LYS A 328 8.13 14.52 3.55
N TYR A 329 7.37 14.37 4.62
CA TYR A 329 5.93 14.10 4.55
C TYR A 329 5.14 14.88 5.60
N TRP A 330 3.89 15.16 5.27
CA TRP A 330 2.97 15.89 6.13
C TRP A 330 1.52 15.48 5.90
N PHE A 331 0.68 15.66 6.93
CA PHE A 331 -0.76 15.44 6.85
C PHE A 331 -1.51 16.73 7.20
N ILE A 332 -2.36 17.20 6.28
CA ILE A 332 -3.21 18.39 6.47
C ILE A 332 -4.14 18.23 7.67
N ALA A 333 -4.59 17.02 7.98
CA ALA A 333 -5.40 16.72 9.16
C ALA A 333 -4.69 17.06 10.48
N LEU A 334 -3.35 17.08 10.52
CA LEU A 334 -2.61 17.51 11.71
C LEU A 334 -2.58 19.03 11.89
N SER A 335 -3.01 19.81 10.89
CA SER A 335 -2.76 21.26 10.83
C SER A 335 -4.00 22.12 11.13
N GLU A 336 -4.99 21.59 11.84
CA GLU A 336 -6.25 22.33 12.02
C GLU A 336 -6.03 23.71 12.69
N GLN A 337 -6.63 24.76 12.10
CA GLN A 337 -6.45 26.19 12.38
C GLN A 337 -6.71 26.63 13.83
N SER A 338 -7.37 25.80 14.64
CA SER A 338 -7.78 26.15 16.01
C SER A 338 -6.68 25.86 17.04
N ALA A 339 -5.82 24.88 16.79
CA ALA A 339 -4.69 24.56 17.64
C ALA A 339 -3.46 25.31 17.11
N ARG A 340 -2.88 26.18 17.93
CA ARG A 340 -1.52 26.65 17.66
C ARG A 340 -0.64 25.40 17.71
N LEU A 341 -0.20 24.93 16.56
CA LEU A 341 0.86 23.93 16.55
C LEU A 341 2.06 24.46 17.36
N PRO A 342 2.89 23.58 17.95
CA PRO A 342 4.06 23.98 18.70
C PRO A 342 4.89 25.01 17.92
N ASP A 343 5.41 26.03 18.60
CA ASP A 343 6.41 26.90 18.00
C ASP A 343 7.55 25.99 17.51
N ASN A 344 7.84 25.98 16.20
CA ASN A 344 8.75 25.07 15.50
C ASN A 344 8.19 23.70 15.05
N VAL A 345 7.01 23.67 14.43
CA VAL A 345 6.58 22.48 13.66
C VAL A 345 7.61 22.16 12.58
N ALA A 346 8.10 20.93 12.61
CA ALA A 346 8.89 20.36 11.55
C ALA A 346 8.03 19.38 10.75
N PHE A 347 8.17 19.40 9.43
CA PHE A 347 7.64 18.30 8.63
C PHE A 347 8.45 17.03 8.94
N PHE A 348 7.76 15.89 8.95
CA PHE A 348 8.41 14.62 9.19
C PHE A 348 9.40 14.32 8.06
N ARG A 349 10.61 13.91 8.41
CA ARG A 349 11.63 13.48 7.45
C ARG A 349 11.63 11.96 7.36
N PHE A 350 11.66 11.43 6.14
CA PHE A 350 11.88 10.00 5.93
C PHE A 350 13.32 9.77 5.44
N ASP A 351 14.12 9.12 6.26
CA ASP A 351 15.49 8.72 5.92
C ASP A 351 15.48 7.34 5.25
N PHE A 352 15.92 7.26 4.00
CA PHE A 352 15.98 5.99 3.26
C PHE A 352 17.20 5.14 3.61
N ASP A 353 18.26 5.74 4.14
CA ASP A 353 19.51 5.06 4.47
C ASP A 353 19.46 4.47 5.89
N ASP A 354 18.80 5.17 6.81
CA ASP A 354 18.48 4.69 8.15
C ASP A 354 17.00 4.92 8.47
N PRO A 355 16.09 4.13 7.87
CA PRO A 355 14.68 4.26 8.17
C PRO A 355 14.46 4.02 9.66
N ALA A 356 13.89 5.03 10.33
CA ALA A 356 13.57 4.96 11.74
C ALA A 356 12.89 3.62 12.06
N PHE A 357 13.32 2.97 13.15
CA PHE A 357 12.83 1.67 13.61
C PHE A 357 13.13 0.44 12.74
N SER A 358 13.90 0.54 11.66
CA SER A 358 14.22 -0.64 10.83
C SER A 358 14.87 -1.76 11.66
N SER A 359 15.82 -1.42 12.53
CA SER A 359 16.48 -2.38 13.44
C SER A 359 15.51 -3.01 14.44
N TYR A 360 14.57 -2.21 14.96
CA TYR A 360 13.55 -2.67 15.90
C TYR A 360 12.56 -3.63 15.24
N LEU A 361 12.06 -3.28 14.06
CA LEU A 361 11.12 -4.11 13.28
C LEU A 361 11.73 -5.45 12.87
N GLN A 362 13.04 -5.49 12.60
CA GLN A 362 13.77 -6.73 12.34
C GLN A 362 13.89 -7.60 13.60
N THR A 363 14.02 -6.99 14.78
CA THR A 363 14.16 -7.71 16.05
C THR A 363 12.83 -8.30 16.53
N TYR A 364 11.72 -7.61 16.27
CA TYR A 364 10.38 -8.01 16.74
C TYR A 364 9.37 -8.05 15.58
N PRO A 365 9.46 -9.05 14.70
CA PRO A 365 8.47 -9.23 13.63
C PRO A 365 7.08 -9.43 14.26
N GLY A 366 6.18 -8.47 14.00
CA GLY A 366 4.83 -8.44 14.57
C GLY A 366 4.60 -7.35 15.63
N ALA A 367 5.64 -6.73 16.20
CA ALA A 367 5.43 -5.63 17.15
C ALA A 367 4.70 -4.43 16.53
N ALA A 368 4.87 -4.22 15.21
CA ALA A 368 4.21 -3.15 14.47
C ALA A 368 2.68 -3.21 14.48
N SER A 369 2.06 -4.37 14.73
CA SER A 369 0.59 -4.43 14.86
C SER A 369 0.08 -3.95 16.22
N TYR A 370 0.96 -3.87 17.22
CA TYR A 370 0.59 -3.53 18.60
C TYR A 370 0.98 -2.09 18.97
N ILE A 371 2.14 -1.63 18.50
CA ILE A 371 2.66 -0.29 18.77
C ILE A 371 2.13 0.68 17.71
N VAL A 372 1.40 1.70 18.17
CA VAL A 372 0.59 2.59 17.32
C VAL A 372 1.45 3.35 16.31
N HIS A 373 2.46 4.08 16.78
CA HIS A 373 3.31 4.87 15.89
C HIS A 373 4.14 3.99 14.95
N MET A 374 4.61 2.84 15.44
CA MET A 374 5.38 1.88 14.63
C MET A 374 4.57 1.31 13.47
N HIS A 375 3.25 1.20 13.59
CA HIS A 375 2.40 0.77 12.46
C HIS A 375 2.55 1.69 11.24
N LEU A 376 2.60 3.01 11.47
CA LEU A 376 2.81 4.00 10.41
C LEU A 376 4.22 3.90 9.83
N HIS A 377 5.25 3.81 10.67
CA HIS A 377 6.65 3.69 10.22
C HIS A 377 6.91 2.39 9.47
N ASP A 378 6.40 1.25 9.95
CA ASP A 378 6.45 -0.03 9.24
C ASP A 378 5.77 0.06 7.88
N THR A 379 4.60 0.73 7.82
CA THR A 379 3.91 0.98 6.55
C THR A 379 4.75 1.84 5.60
N LEU A 380 5.34 2.95 6.07
CA LEU A 380 6.24 3.78 5.28
C LEU A 380 7.44 3.00 4.74
N ILE A 381 8.12 2.23 5.59
CA ILE A 381 9.26 1.38 5.20
C ILE A 381 8.84 0.38 4.13
N LYS A 382 7.72 -0.32 4.36
CA LYS A 382 7.19 -1.32 3.43
C LYS A 382 6.81 -0.72 2.08
N GLN A 383 6.20 0.47 2.09
CA GLN A 383 5.76 1.12 0.86
C GLN A 383 6.90 1.82 0.12
N LEU A 384 7.87 2.41 0.80
CA LEU A 384 8.86 3.28 0.17
C LEU A 384 10.22 2.62 -0.07
N THR A 385 10.54 1.58 0.70
CA THR A 385 11.87 0.95 0.67
C THR A 385 11.85 -0.48 0.18
N THR A 386 10.87 -1.28 0.59
CA THR A 386 10.90 -2.74 0.35
C THR A 386 10.15 -3.21 -0.88
N GLN A 387 9.49 -2.31 -1.64
CA GLN A 387 8.71 -2.73 -2.80
C GLN A 387 9.61 -3.27 -3.92
N SER A 388 9.34 -4.50 -4.37
CA SER A 388 9.98 -5.09 -5.54
C SER A 388 9.47 -4.46 -6.84
N PHE A 389 10.22 -4.64 -7.93
CA PHE A 389 9.78 -4.24 -9.27
C PHE A 389 8.39 -4.77 -9.62
N LEU A 390 8.13 -6.06 -9.35
CA LEU A 390 6.83 -6.68 -9.61
C LEU A 390 5.71 -6.11 -8.73
N GLN A 391 5.99 -5.84 -7.45
CA GLN A 391 5.02 -5.19 -6.55
C GLN A 391 4.63 -3.82 -7.08
N MET A 392 5.60 -2.98 -7.44
CA MET A 392 5.33 -1.66 -8.02
C MET A 392 4.52 -1.76 -9.31
N MET A 393 4.90 -2.67 -10.22
CA MET A 393 4.21 -2.83 -11.50
C MET A 393 2.76 -3.29 -11.33
N LEU A 394 2.51 -4.24 -10.42
CA LEU A 394 1.24 -4.95 -10.34
C LEU A 394 0.28 -4.40 -9.27
N LYS A 395 0.80 -3.81 -8.18
CA LYS A 395 0.00 -3.19 -7.11
C LYS A 395 -0.36 -1.74 -7.40
N SER A 396 0.37 -1.08 -8.30
CA SER A 396 0.14 0.35 -8.50
C SER A 396 -1.27 0.65 -9.00
N LYS A 397 -1.76 1.85 -8.73
CA LYS A 397 -2.99 2.41 -9.28
C LYS A 397 -2.61 3.36 -10.40
N ALA A 398 -3.09 3.08 -11.60
CA ALA A 398 -2.78 3.84 -12.80
C ALA A 398 -4.06 4.05 -13.60
N SER A 399 -4.27 5.27 -14.14
CA SER A 399 -5.40 5.56 -15.04
C SER A 399 -5.24 4.85 -16.38
N LYS A 400 -4.00 4.68 -16.84
CA LYS A 400 -3.65 3.89 -18.02
C LYS A 400 -2.61 2.83 -17.67
N HIS A 401 -2.65 1.69 -18.34
CA HIS A 401 -1.75 0.58 -18.00
C HIS A 401 -0.31 0.86 -18.42
N GLU A 402 -0.10 1.62 -19.49
CA GLU A 402 1.23 2.04 -19.95
C GLU A 402 1.95 2.99 -18.97
N ASP A 403 1.22 3.78 -18.19
CA ASP A 403 1.80 4.70 -17.20
C ASP A 403 2.66 3.96 -16.16
N ARG A 404 2.32 2.69 -15.87
CA ARG A 404 3.11 1.80 -14.99
C ARG A 404 4.54 1.65 -15.50
N PHE A 405 4.67 1.43 -16.81
CA PHE A 405 5.96 1.21 -17.42
C PHE A 405 6.75 2.52 -17.54
N TYR A 406 6.09 3.64 -17.86
CA TYR A 406 6.76 4.94 -17.88
C TYR A 406 7.29 5.36 -16.52
N ALA A 407 6.55 5.10 -15.44
CA ALA A 407 6.99 5.49 -14.09
C ALA A 407 8.04 4.54 -13.50
N ILE A 408 7.92 3.23 -13.74
CA ILE A 408 8.68 2.21 -13.00
C ILE A 408 9.89 1.69 -13.78
N LEU A 409 9.83 1.57 -15.12
CA LEU A 409 10.98 1.11 -15.90
C LEU A 409 12.24 1.96 -15.69
N PRO A 410 12.19 3.31 -15.62
CA PRO A 410 13.37 4.14 -15.33
C PRO A 410 14.10 3.79 -14.04
N GLN A 411 13.42 3.16 -13.08
CA GLN A 411 13.98 2.81 -11.78
C GLN A 411 14.41 1.34 -11.70
N SER A 412 14.36 0.60 -12.80
CA SER A 412 14.66 -0.84 -12.85
C SER A 412 15.77 -1.17 -13.85
N LYS A 413 16.24 -2.42 -13.83
CA LYS A 413 17.19 -2.97 -14.82
C LYS A 413 16.61 -3.04 -16.24
N TYR A 414 15.31 -2.78 -16.42
CA TYR A 414 14.60 -2.83 -17.70
C TYR A 414 14.40 -1.46 -18.36
N ILE A 415 15.12 -0.41 -17.91
CA ILE A 415 15.02 0.96 -18.45
C ILE A 415 15.14 1.03 -19.99
N SER A 416 15.94 0.16 -20.61
CA SER A 416 16.13 0.12 -22.07
C SER A 416 14.86 -0.19 -22.87
N LYS A 417 13.78 -0.67 -22.20
CA LYS A 417 12.50 -0.98 -22.83
C LYS A 417 11.54 0.22 -22.89
N ILE A 418 11.85 1.34 -22.23
CA ILE A 418 10.94 2.48 -22.12
C ILE A 418 10.53 3.08 -23.47
N SER A 419 11.44 3.10 -24.44
CA SER A 419 11.18 3.65 -25.78
C SER A 419 10.14 2.85 -26.59
N GLN A 420 9.81 1.63 -26.14
CA GLN A 420 8.88 0.73 -26.81
C GLN A 420 7.47 0.78 -26.20
N VAL A 421 7.30 1.43 -25.04
CA VAL A 421 6.06 1.39 -24.25
C VAL A 421 4.85 1.92 -25.03
N SER A 422 5.05 2.95 -25.86
CA SER A 422 3.98 3.54 -26.69
C SER A 422 3.37 2.54 -27.67
N ASP A 423 4.12 1.51 -28.07
CA ASP A 423 3.74 0.58 -29.12
C ASP A 423 3.03 -0.66 -28.57
N TRP A 424 2.99 -0.83 -27.24
CA TRP A 424 2.50 -2.06 -26.60
C TRP A 424 0.99 -2.19 -26.49
N GLN A 425 0.23 -1.10 -26.64
CA GLN A 425 -1.25 -1.10 -26.63
C GLN A 425 -1.87 -1.85 -25.44
N LEU A 426 -1.50 -1.43 -24.23
CA LEU A 426 -1.90 -2.11 -22.99
C LEU A 426 -3.30 -1.67 -22.54
N HIS A 427 -4.28 -2.57 -22.57
CA HIS A 427 -5.68 -2.25 -22.27
C HIS A 427 -6.17 -2.88 -20.97
N SER A 428 -5.41 -3.82 -20.40
CA SER A 428 -5.79 -4.55 -19.20
C SER A 428 -4.57 -4.95 -18.35
N MET A 429 -4.82 -5.37 -17.11
CA MET A 429 -3.77 -5.99 -16.27
C MET A 429 -3.26 -7.33 -16.83
N VAL A 430 -4.05 -8.01 -17.67
CA VAL A 430 -3.59 -9.22 -18.38
C VAL A 430 -2.50 -8.84 -19.37
N ASP A 431 -2.72 -7.77 -20.16
CA ASP A 431 -1.72 -7.27 -21.12
C ASP A 431 -0.43 -6.82 -20.41
N VAL A 432 -0.56 -6.17 -19.25
CA VAL A 432 0.59 -5.79 -18.41
C VAL A 432 1.42 -7.01 -18.05
N LYS A 433 0.79 -8.09 -17.55
CA LYS A 433 1.51 -9.30 -17.15
C LYS A 433 2.11 -10.05 -18.32
N LEU A 434 1.38 -10.18 -19.43
CA LEU A 434 1.91 -10.77 -20.66
C LEU A 434 3.14 -10.00 -21.14
N LYS A 435 3.07 -8.66 -21.14
CA LYS A 435 4.21 -7.82 -21.51
C LYS A 435 5.38 -7.96 -20.53
N LEU A 436 5.12 -8.11 -19.22
CA LEU A 436 6.17 -8.42 -18.25
C LEU A 436 6.86 -9.76 -18.58
N PHE A 437 6.12 -10.82 -18.88
CA PHE A 437 6.70 -12.11 -19.30
C PHE A 437 7.50 -12.02 -20.61
N GLU A 438 7.24 -11.03 -21.46
CA GLU A 438 7.99 -10.79 -22.69
C GLU A 438 9.33 -10.08 -22.42
N ILE A 439 9.34 -9.07 -21.54
CA ILE A 439 10.51 -8.17 -21.39
C ILE A 439 11.45 -8.50 -20.23
N MET A 440 10.98 -9.26 -19.24
CA MET A 440 11.75 -9.60 -18.04
C MET A 440 12.84 -10.64 -18.32
N ASP A 441 13.74 -10.83 -17.37
CA ASP A 441 14.70 -11.94 -17.39
C ASP A 441 14.07 -13.21 -16.77
N THR A 442 14.74 -14.35 -16.89
CA THR A 442 14.25 -15.64 -16.40
C THR A 442 13.90 -15.59 -14.91
N ASN A 443 14.72 -14.94 -14.08
CA ASN A 443 14.47 -14.84 -12.64
C ASN A 443 13.16 -14.11 -12.32
N ASP A 444 12.93 -12.94 -12.91
CA ASP A 444 11.72 -12.16 -12.61
C ASP A 444 10.46 -12.79 -13.24
N LYS A 445 10.60 -13.52 -14.37
CA LYS A 445 9.51 -14.35 -14.93
C LYS A 445 9.12 -15.49 -13.99
N VAL A 446 10.10 -16.19 -13.41
CA VAL A 446 9.84 -17.27 -12.43
C VAL A 446 9.14 -16.69 -11.20
N ASN A 447 9.65 -15.59 -10.64
CA ASN A 447 9.00 -14.91 -9.51
C ASN A 447 7.54 -14.56 -9.83
N LEU A 448 7.28 -13.97 -11.02
CA LEU A 448 5.92 -13.64 -11.45
C LEU A 448 5.01 -14.86 -11.59
N LEU A 449 5.52 -15.97 -12.15
CA LEU A 449 4.76 -17.21 -12.30
C LEU A 449 4.38 -17.79 -10.93
N PHE A 450 5.34 -17.90 -10.01
CA PHE A 450 5.09 -18.45 -8.68
C PHE A 450 4.14 -17.57 -7.88
N MET A 451 4.25 -16.24 -7.98
CA MET A 451 3.27 -15.31 -7.41
C MET A 451 1.84 -15.56 -7.95
N SER A 452 1.71 -15.90 -9.23
CA SER A 452 0.41 -16.19 -9.86
C SER A 452 -0.22 -17.52 -9.40
N GLY A 453 0.57 -18.43 -8.81
CA GLY A 453 0.11 -19.76 -8.43
C GLY A 453 0.13 -20.08 -6.92
N VAL A 454 0.45 -19.11 -6.06
CA VAL A 454 0.41 -19.32 -4.59
C VAL A 454 -1.00 -19.72 -4.17
N HIS A 455 -1.10 -20.74 -3.32
CA HIS A 455 -2.37 -21.35 -2.88
C HIS A 455 -3.42 -20.35 -2.36
N ASP A 456 -2.98 -19.31 -1.66
CA ASP A 456 -3.88 -18.30 -1.08
C ASP A 456 -4.48 -17.34 -2.12
N THR A 457 -4.03 -17.43 -3.37
CA THR A 457 -4.68 -16.72 -4.46
C THR A 457 -6.03 -17.36 -4.72
N LYS A 458 -7.11 -16.64 -4.40
CA LYS A 458 -8.44 -16.97 -4.90
C LYS A 458 -8.38 -16.81 -6.41
N THR A 459 -8.15 -17.90 -7.13
CA THR A 459 -8.24 -17.91 -8.59
C THR A 459 -9.68 -17.57 -8.95
N GLN A 460 -9.93 -16.30 -9.28
CA GLN A 460 -11.30 -15.76 -9.41
C GLN A 460 -11.98 -16.18 -10.74
N GLY A 461 -11.46 -17.20 -11.42
CA GLY A 461 -12.08 -17.85 -12.56
C GLY A 461 -11.07 -18.63 -13.38
N ASP A 462 -11.53 -19.66 -14.08
CA ASP A 462 -10.73 -20.45 -15.03
C ASP A 462 -10.32 -19.65 -16.29
N THR A 463 -10.22 -18.31 -16.23
CA THR A 463 -9.97 -17.44 -17.39
C THR A 463 -8.56 -17.65 -17.93
N LEU A 464 -8.43 -17.93 -19.23
CA LEU A 464 -7.13 -18.14 -19.87
C LEU A 464 -6.55 -16.79 -20.35
N PRO A 465 -5.22 -16.60 -20.33
CA PRO A 465 -4.25 -17.50 -19.72
C PRO A 465 -4.23 -17.41 -18.18
N THR A 466 -4.28 -18.55 -17.47
CA THR A 466 -4.41 -18.58 -15.99
C THR A 466 -3.26 -17.87 -15.29
N PHE A 467 -2.03 -17.99 -15.80
CA PHE A 467 -0.86 -17.30 -15.23
C PHE A 467 -0.94 -15.78 -15.31
N ALA A 468 -1.73 -15.23 -16.23
CA ALA A 468 -1.93 -13.79 -16.36
C ALA A 468 -3.24 -13.31 -15.71
N THR A 469 -4.22 -14.17 -15.50
CA THR A 469 -5.53 -13.78 -14.93
C THR A 469 -5.61 -13.97 -13.42
N SER A 470 -4.66 -14.66 -12.79
CA SER A 470 -4.59 -14.82 -11.33
C SER A 470 -4.57 -13.48 -10.57
N ILE A 471 -5.24 -13.44 -9.42
CA ILE A 471 -5.21 -12.31 -8.49
C ILE A 471 -4.22 -12.61 -7.38
N TYR A 472 -3.24 -11.73 -7.17
CA TYR A 472 -2.19 -11.93 -6.18
C TYR A 472 -2.68 -11.66 -4.76
N SER A 473 -2.32 -12.55 -3.83
CA SER A 473 -2.31 -12.24 -2.40
C SER A 473 -0.94 -11.63 -2.07
N TRP A 474 -0.94 -10.38 -1.64
CA TRP A 474 0.29 -9.63 -1.35
C TRP A 474 0.74 -9.72 0.11
N ASP A 475 -0.08 -10.32 0.98
CA ASP A 475 0.20 -10.48 2.41
C ASP A 475 1.18 -11.62 2.68
N SER A 476 1.57 -12.34 1.63
CA SER A 476 2.45 -13.49 1.72
C SER A 476 3.92 -13.04 1.68
N HIS A 477 4.67 -13.37 2.71
CA HIS A 477 6.08 -12.97 2.91
C HIS A 477 7.07 -13.57 1.88
N PHE A 478 6.59 -14.18 0.79
CA PHE A 478 7.36 -15.08 -0.08
C PHE A 478 8.13 -14.40 -1.23
N LEU A 479 8.31 -13.07 -1.21
CA LEU A 479 8.59 -12.33 -2.45
C LEU A 479 10.06 -12.21 -2.87
N SER A 480 10.94 -13.09 -2.39
CA SER A 480 12.27 -13.21 -2.99
C SER A 480 12.83 -14.61 -2.85
N TYR A 481 12.68 -15.43 -3.89
CA TYR A 481 13.43 -16.67 -4.03
C TYR A 481 14.88 -16.32 -4.39
N THR A 482 15.67 -15.96 -3.39
CA THR A 482 17.13 -15.72 -3.55
C THR A 482 17.95 -16.96 -3.19
N GLY A 483 17.29 -18.09 -2.89
CA GLY A 483 17.92 -19.34 -2.49
C GLY A 483 18.30 -20.21 -3.69
N SER A 484 19.60 -20.45 -3.86
CA SER A 484 20.14 -21.53 -4.70
C SER A 484 20.10 -22.86 -3.94
N PRO A 485 19.84 -24.02 -4.58
CA PRO A 485 19.67 -24.23 -6.02
C PRO A 485 18.22 -24.05 -6.52
N TYR A 486 18.08 -23.43 -7.69
CA TYR A 486 16.79 -23.19 -8.33
C TYR A 486 16.30 -24.43 -9.09
N ASN A 487 14.99 -24.67 -9.07
CA ASN A 487 14.36 -25.70 -9.89
C ASN A 487 14.25 -25.27 -11.37
N ILE A 488 14.56 -24.03 -11.69
CA ILE A 488 14.53 -23.51 -13.06
C ILE A 488 15.90 -22.92 -13.32
N ASP A 489 16.56 -23.41 -14.37
CA ASP A 489 17.83 -22.88 -14.80
C ASP A 489 17.63 -21.50 -15.43
N PHE A 490 18.56 -20.57 -15.18
CA PHE A 490 18.38 -19.16 -15.50
C PHE A 490 18.84 -18.76 -16.89
N ASP A 491 19.25 -19.70 -17.74
CA ASP A 491 19.45 -19.39 -19.15
C ASP A 491 18.13 -18.94 -19.80
N ASP A 492 18.21 -18.17 -20.90
CA ASP A 492 17.08 -17.41 -21.46
C ASP A 492 15.92 -18.26 -22.04
N ASP A 493 16.07 -19.58 -22.14
CA ASP A 493 15.13 -20.47 -22.85
C ASP A 493 14.18 -21.29 -21.93
N TYR A 494 14.34 -21.23 -20.61
CA TYR A 494 13.58 -22.10 -19.69
C TYR A 494 12.15 -21.65 -19.39
N ILE A 495 11.88 -20.34 -19.53
CA ILE A 495 10.52 -19.79 -19.42
C ILE A 495 10.29 -18.77 -20.53
N THR A 496 9.51 -19.16 -21.52
CA THR A 496 9.25 -18.34 -22.71
C THR A 496 7.75 -18.13 -22.92
N LEU A 497 7.35 -16.88 -23.15
CA LEU A 497 6.00 -16.56 -23.56
C LEU A 497 5.83 -16.91 -25.04
N ARG A 498 4.79 -17.69 -25.35
CA ARG A 498 4.44 -18.10 -26.71
C ARG A 498 3.00 -17.70 -27.00
N TYR A 499 2.65 -17.69 -28.27
CA TYR A 499 1.30 -17.39 -28.75
C TYR A 499 0.85 -18.49 -29.71
N GLN A 500 -0.25 -19.15 -29.39
CA GLN A 500 -0.85 -20.18 -30.22
C GLN A 500 -1.95 -19.56 -31.09
N GLN A 501 -1.68 -19.43 -32.39
CA GLN A 501 -2.59 -18.80 -33.36
C GLN A 501 -3.96 -19.49 -33.43
N ASP A 502 -3.99 -20.83 -33.48
CA ASP A 502 -5.23 -21.61 -33.60
C ASP A 502 -6.14 -21.48 -32.37
N ALA A 503 -5.53 -21.28 -31.20
CA ALA A 503 -6.24 -21.07 -29.95
C ALA A 503 -6.60 -19.60 -29.73
N ASN A 504 -5.87 -18.67 -30.36
CA ASN A 504 -5.85 -17.24 -30.04
C ASN A 504 -5.53 -17.03 -28.54
N LEU A 505 -4.55 -17.77 -28.03
CA LEU A 505 -4.17 -17.77 -26.62
C LEU A 505 -2.65 -17.70 -26.46
N HIS A 506 -2.22 -16.99 -25.44
CA HIS A 506 -0.85 -17.06 -24.95
C HIS A 506 -0.67 -18.26 -24.04
N TYR A 507 0.55 -18.79 -24.01
CA TYR A 507 0.97 -19.79 -23.02
C TYR A 507 2.42 -19.55 -22.60
N LEU A 508 2.77 -19.93 -21.38
CA LEU A 508 4.15 -20.00 -20.93
C LEU A 508 4.69 -21.40 -21.16
N GLN A 509 5.76 -21.50 -21.91
CA GLN A 509 6.53 -22.73 -22.04
C GLN A 509 7.57 -22.75 -20.93
N LEU A 510 7.45 -23.71 -20.01
CA LEU A 510 8.33 -23.86 -18.84
C LEU A 510 9.05 -25.22 -18.86
N ILE A 511 10.34 -25.22 -18.57
CA ILE A 511 11.17 -26.43 -18.43
C ILE A 511 11.74 -26.47 -17.00
N PRO A 512 11.18 -27.25 -16.07
CA PRO A 512 11.71 -27.36 -14.72
C PRO A 512 12.84 -28.42 -14.68
N ALA A 513 13.73 -28.36 -13.68
CA ALA A 513 14.75 -29.37 -13.41
C ALA A 513 14.15 -30.60 -12.71
N GLU A 514 13.10 -30.42 -11.93
CA GLU A 514 12.32 -31.44 -11.26
C GLU A 514 10.85 -31.01 -11.11
N TYR A 515 9.97 -31.99 -11.00
CA TYR A 515 8.54 -31.77 -10.81
C TYR A 515 7.95 -32.94 -10.02
N TYR A 516 6.71 -32.76 -9.56
CA TYR A 516 6.02 -33.79 -8.78
C TYR A 516 4.71 -34.13 -9.45
N ILE A 517 4.42 -35.42 -9.64
CA ILE A 517 3.14 -35.90 -10.15
C ILE A 517 2.28 -36.28 -8.95
N GLY A 518 1.07 -35.71 -8.91
CA GLY A 518 0.08 -36.02 -7.89
C GLY A 518 -0.70 -37.28 -8.24
N TRP A 519 -0.66 -38.29 -7.39
CA TRP A 519 -1.47 -39.51 -7.50
C TRP A 519 -2.56 -39.55 -6.44
N ARG A 520 -3.63 -40.27 -6.77
CA ARG A 520 -4.82 -40.40 -5.93
C ARG A 520 -4.59 -41.49 -4.89
N SER A 521 -4.75 -41.17 -3.61
CA SER A 521 -4.94 -42.21 -2.60
C SER A 521 -6.38 -42.76 -2.69
N GLU A 522 -6.56 -44.06 -2.44
CA GLU A 522 -7.88 -44.72 -2.50
C GLU A 522 -8.92 -44.12 -1.52
N THR A 523 -8.51 -43.25 -0.60
CA THR A 523 -9.34 -42.75 0.51
C THR A 523 -9.93 -41.35 0.28
N THR A 524 -9.46 -40.60 -0.72
CA THR A 524 -9.95 -39.24 -1.02
C THR A 524 -11.26 -39.29 -1.82
N ASN A 525 -12.35 -38.81 -1.23
CA ASN A 525 -13.70 -38.79 -1.82
C ASN A 525 -13.82 -37.70 -2.91
N MET A 526 -13.30 -37.99 -4.10
CA MET A 526 -13.13 -37.06 -5.23
C MET A 526 -14.38 -36.78 -6.08
N ASP A 527 -15.50 -37.48 -5.88
CA ASP A 527 -16.67 -37.41 -6.77
C ASP A 527 -17.23 -35.98 -6.96
N TYR A 528 -16.95 -35.07 -6.03
CA TYR A 528 -17.45 -33.69 -6.06
C TYR A 528 -16.57 -32.71 -6.85
N TYR A 529 -15.23 -32.85 -6.80
CA TYR A 529 -14.31 -31.88 -7.41
C TYR A 529 -14.03 -32.21 -8.89
N ASP A 530 -14.06 -33.49 -9.22
CA ASP A 530 -13.36 -34.01 -10.40
C ASP A 530 -14.23 -34.03 -11.67
N ALA A 531 -15.55 -34.24 -11.57
CA ALA A 531 -16.37 -34.31 -12.79
C ALA A 531 -16.67 -32.93 -13.39
N LYS A 532 -17.14 -31.97 -12.58
CA LYS A 532 -17.67 -30.70 -13.12
C LYS A 532 -16.58 -29.68 -13.43
N VAL A 533 -15.60 -29.51 -12.53
CA VAL A 533 -14.50 -28.55 -12.72
C VAL A 533 -13.52 -29.07 -13.77
N ALA A 534 -13.15 -30.36 -13.72
CA ALA A 534 -12.29 -30.93 -14.76
C ALA A 534 -13.01 -30.94 -16.11
N LYS A 535 -14.30 -31.31 -16.20
CA LYS A 535 -15.03 -31.21 -17.48
C LYS A 535 -15.03 -29.78 -18.03
N ALA A 536 -15.37 -28.78 -17.21
CA ALA A 536 -15.36 -27.38 -17.65
C ALA A 536 -13.97 -26.91 -18.11
N ARG A 537 -12.90 -27.25 -17.37
CA ARG A 537 -11.52 -26.93 -17.73
C ARG A 537 -11.06 -27.67 -18.99
N LYS A 538 -11.47 -28.93 -19.16
CA LYS A 538 -11.14 -29.76 -20.34
C LYS A 538 -11.80 -29.15 -21.59
N THR A 539 -13.09 -28.86 -21.52
CA THR A 539 -13.81 -28.18 -22.61
C THR A 539 -13.13 -26.88 -23.00
N LYS A 540 -12.63 -26.12 -22.00
CA LYS A 540 -11.93 -24.85 -22.23
C LYS A 540 -10.55 -25.00 -22.88
N LEU A 541 -9.73 -25.94 -22.42
CA LEU A 541 -8.37 -26.19 -22.90
C LEU A 541 -8.32 -26.87 -24.26
N PHE A 542 -9.19 -27.85 -24.49
CA PHE A 542 -9.08 -28.77 -25.61
C PHE A 542 -10.06 -28.48 -26.75
N LYS A 543 -10.93 -27.46 -26.61
CA LYS A 543 -11.98 -27.10 -27.58
C LYS A 543 -12.72 -28.35 -28.09
N TYR A 544 -13.04 -29.29 -27.19
CA TYR A 544 -13.85 -30.43 -27.55
C TYR A 544 -15.22 -29.89 -27.97
N ASN A 545 -15.55 -30.04 -29.25
CA ASN A 545 -16.89 -29.75 -29.72
C ASN A 545 -17.80 -30.78 -29.04
N ASP A 546 -18.67 -30.32 -28.13
CA ASP A 546 -19.69 -31.10 -27.40
C ASP A 546 -20.76 -31.73 -28.35
N HIS A 547 -20.43 -31.97 -29.62
CA HIS A 547 -21.37 -32.38 -30.67
C HIS A 547 -21.27 -33.84 -31.09
N ASP A 548 -20.33 -34.62 -30.54
CA ASP A 548 -20.13 -36.02 -30.96
C ASP A 548 -20.46 -37.08 -29.87
N ASP A 549 -20.92 -36.71 -28.66
CA ASP A 549 -21.05 -37.65 -27.53
C ASP A 549 -22.49 -37.82 -27.00
N ASP A 550 -23.45 -38.20 -27.87
CA ASP A 550 -24.71 -38.82 -27.43
C ASP A 550 -24.61 -40.36 -27.33
N ASP A 551 -23.44 -40.95 -27.59
CA ASP A 551 -23.20 -42.38 -27.42
C ASP A 551 -22.96 -42.70 -25.92
N GLU A 552 -24.06 -42.82 -25.17
CA GLU A 552 -24.14 -43.09 -23.72
C GLU A 552 -23.43 -44.39 -23.25
N ASP A 553 -22.86 -45.20 -24.14
CA ASP A 553 -22.42 -46.56 -23.85
C ASP A 553 -20.89 -46.75 -23.73
N ASP A 554 -20.04 -45.74 -24.03
CA ASP A 554 -18.58 -45.89 -23.89
C ASP A 554 -18.07 -45.52 -22.49
N HIS A 555 -18.44 -46.40 -21.55
CA HIS A 555 -17.98 -46.42 -20.18
C HIS A 555 -16.43 -46.51 -20.08
N HIS A 556 -15.82 -45.44 -19.51
CA HIS A 556 -14.65 -45.49 -18.62
C HIS A 556 -13.21 -45.30 -19.16
N HIS A 557 -12.97 -44.80 -20.37
CA HIS A 557 -11.64 -44.18 -20.63
C HIS A 557 -11.62 -42.74 -20.10
N GLY A 558 -11.43 -42.71 -18.78
CA GLY A 558 -11.65 -41.61 -17.84
C GLY A 558 -11.12 -40.25 -18.26
N PHE A 559 -11.92 -39.24 -17.96
CA PHE A 559 -11.58 -37.82 -17.98
C PHE A 559 -10.58 -37.44 -16.88
N THR A 560 -9.53 -38.24 -16.67
CA THR A 560 -8.54 -37.96 -15.62
C THR A 560 -7.58 -36.89 -16.11
N MET A 561 -7.58 -35.73 -15.45
CA MET A 561 -6.52 -34.74 -15.61
C MET A 561 -5.32 -35.12 -14.77
N ASP A 562 -4.13 -34.84 -15.30
CA ASP A 562 -2.88 -34.95 -14.57
C ASP A 562 -2.75 -33.75 -13.63
N ILE A 563 -2.24 -34.00 -12.42
CA ILE A 563 -1.89 -32.95 -11.46
C ILE A 563 -0.38 -32.94 -11.31
N VAL A 564 0.23 -31.77 -11.49
CA VAL A 564 1.67 -31.58 -11.34
C VAL A 564 1.92 -30.46 -10.34
N ALA A 565 2.90 -30.63 -9.44
CA ALA A 565 3.41 -29.54 -8.63
C ALA A 565 4.81 -29.15 -9.07
N LEU A 566 5.07 -27.84 -9.06
CA LEU A 566 6.38 -27.26 -9.32
C LEU A 566 6.80 -26.42 -8.12
N THR A 567 8.03 -26.59 -7.67
CA THR A 567 8.67 -25.77 -6.62
C THR A 567 9.65 -24.78 -7.27
N PRO A 568 9.92 -23.60 -6.66
CA PRO A 568 10.90 -22.66 -7.20
C PRO A 568 12.34 -23.09 -6.88
N VAL A 569 12.53 -23.85 -5.80
CA VAL A 569 13.82 -24.34 -5.29
C VAL A 569 13.88 -25.85 -5.47
N ALA A 570 15.05 -26.38 -5.82
CA ALA A 570 15.27 -27.82 -5.96
C ALA A 570 15.38 -28.51 -4.58
N LYS A 571 14.89 -29.75 -4.48
CA LYS A 571 14.76 -30.59 -3.28
C LYS A 571 16.04 -30.78 -2.47
N GLN A 572 17.22 -30.60 -3.09
CA GLN A 572 18.51 -30.73 -2.42
C GLN A 572 18.70 -29.74 -1.25
N SER A 573 17.84 -28.74 -1.10
CA SER A 573 17.88 -27.77 0.00
C SER A 573 17.53 -28.37 1.37
N GLY A 574 16.87 -29.54 1.44
CA GLY A 574 16.43 -30.14 2.71
C GLY A 574 15.37 -29.32 3.47
N ILE A 575 14.82 -28.28 2.83
CA ILE A 575 13.74 -27.47 3.35
C ILE A 575 12.44 -28.18 2.97
N ASP A 576 11.62 -28.52 3.96
CA ASP A 576 10.26 -29.03 3.79
C ASP A 576 9.36 -27.86 3.35
N ASP A 577 9.61 -27.35 2.14
CA ASP A 577 9.00 -26.13 1.59
C ASP A 577 7.65 -26.47 0.93
N SER A 578 6.77 -27.16 1.68
CA SER A 578 5.46 -27.59 1.20
C SER A 578 4.55 -26.44 0.77
N ASP A 579 4.85 -25.23 1.26
CA ASP A 579 4.00 -24.06 1.19
C ASP A 579 4.26 -23.22 -0.06
N VAL A 580 5.38 -23.48 -0.75
CA VAL A 580 5.82 -22.71 -1.91
C VAL A 580 5.88 -23.58 -3.16
N ARG A 581 4.72 -24.04 -3.60
CA ARG A 581 4.57 -24.74 -4.88
C ARG A 581 3.38 -24.21 -5.64
N ILE A 582 3.51 -24.18 -6.96
CA ILE A 582 2.36 -23.98 -7.85
C ILE A 582 1.83 -25.35 -8.26
N HIS A 583 0.51 -25.48 -8.32
CA HIS A 583 -0.13 -26.67 -8.85
C HIS A 583 -0.62 -26.41 -10.27
N LEU A 584 -0.33 -27.36 -11.14
CA LEU A 584 -0.79 -27.44 -12.50
C LEU A 584 -1.81 -28.56 -12.61
N ILE A 585 -2.88 -28.30 -13.36
CA ILE A 585 -3.85 -29.32 -13.76
C ILE A 585 -3.95 -29.33 -15.28
N GLY A 586 -3.85 -30.51 -15.89
CA GLY A 586 -3.71 -30.58 -17.35
C GLY A 586 -3.63 -31.99 -17.92
N SER A 587 -2.88 -32.12 -19.01
CA SER A 587 -2.61 -33.40 -19.67
C SER A 587 -1.17 -33.44 -20.18
N PHE A 588 -0.44 -34.51 -19.83
CA PHE A 588 0.86 -34.79 -20.41
C PHE A 588 0.78 -35.06 -21.92
N ALA A 589 -0.25 -35.78 -22.37
CA ALA A 589 -0.40 -36.19 -23.76
C ALA A 589 -0.55 -35.00 -24.71
N GLU A 590 -1.28 -33.98 -24.28
CA GLU A 590 -1.50 -32.75 -25.06
C GLU A 590 -0.49 -31.65 -24.71
N ASN A 591 0.22 -31.80 -23.61
CA ASN A 591 1.04 -30.77 -22.99
C ASN A 591 0.33 -29.42 -22.89
N LYS A 592 -0.81 -29.40 -22.20
CA LYS A 592 -1.56 -28.18 -21.87
C LYS A 592 -1.91 -28.18 -20.39
N TRP A 593 -1.57 -27.10 -19.70
CA TRP A 593 -1.63 -27.00 -18.24
C TRP A 593 -2.29 -25.70 -17.81
N LEU A 594 -2.99 -25.71 -16.68
CA LEU A 594 -3.57 -24.53 -16.05
C LEU A 594 -3.00 -24.39 -14.64
N LEU A 595 -2.75 -23.16 -14.19
CA LEU A 595 -2.54 -22.91 -12.77
C LEU A 595 -3.82 -23.26 -12.00
N SER A 596 -3.65 -23.96 -10.89
CA SER A 596 -4.73 -24.39 -10.01
C SER A 596 -4.41 -24.03 -8.57
N SER A 597 -5.36 -23.43 -7.86
CA SER A 597 -5.30 -23.24 -6.40
C SER A 597 -5.96 -24.38 -5.64
N ALA A 598 -6.40 -25.43 -6.34
CA ALA A 598 -7.07 -26.58 -5.76
C ALA A 598 -6.06 -27.49 -5.06
N TYR A 599 -5.67 -27.12 -3.84
CA TYR A 599 -4.97 -28.03 -2.95
C TYR A 599 -5.99 -28.92 -2.26
N ASP A 600 -5.80 -30.24 -2.39
CA ASP A 600 -6.52 -31.21 -1.59
C ASP A 600 -5.54 -31.91 -0.66
N GLY A 601 -5.85 -31.87 0.64
CA GLY A 601 -5.13 -32.61 1.66
C GLY A 601 -5.37 -34.10 1.46
N GLY A 602 -4.57 -34.74 0.62
CA GLY A 602 -4.76 -36.15 0.25
C GLY A 602 -4.06 -36.58 -1.05
N ILE A 603 -3.40 -35.65 -1.76
CA ILE A 603 -2.58 -35.97 -2.93
C ILE A 603 -1.22 -36.49 -2.46
N GLU A 604 -0.88 -37.70 -2.88
CA GLU A 604 0.49 -38.24 -2.76
C GLU A 604 1.32 -37.74 -3.94
N TRP A 605 2.54 -37.29 -3.66
CA TRP A 605 3.41 -36.67 -4.67
C TRP A 605 4.57 -37.61 -5.03
N GLU A 606 4.61 -38.07 -6.28
CA GLU A 606 5.77 -38.76 -6.84
C GLU A 606 6.74 -37.73 -7.42
N HIS A 607 8.01 -37.81 -7.04
CA HIS A 607 9.05 -36.87 -7.47
C HIS A 607 9.72 -37.37 -8.75
N HIS A 608 9.89 -36.47 -9.72
CA HIS A 608 10.53 -36.74 -11.00
C HIS A 608 11.64 -35.73 -11.28
N TYR A 609 12.81 -36.24 -11.67
CA TYR A 609 13.88 -35.41 -12.23
C TYR A 609 13.70 -35.27 -13.75
N ASN A 610 13.98 -34.08 -14.27
CA ASN A 610 13.94 -33.74 -15.70
C ASN A 610 15.36 -33.50 -16.24
N GLU A 611 16.27 -34.44 -16.02
CA GLU A 611 17.70 -34.29 -16.34
C GLU A 611 17.97 -34.07 -17.83
N ASP A 612 17.12 -34.65 -18.69
CA ASP A 612 17.23 -34.55 -20.16
C ASP A 612 16.51 -33.31 -20.73
N LYS A 613 15.82 -32.54 -19.87
CA LYS A 613 15.05 -31.34 -20.24
C LYS A 613 13.97 -31.62 -21.29
N THR A 614 13.49 -32.86 -21.38
CA THR A 614 12.47 -33.25 -22.36
C THR A 614 11.05 -32.95 -21.90
N THR A 615 10.82 -32.91 -20.59
CA THR A 615 9.53 -32.53 -20.03
C THR A 615 9.39 -31.02 -20.07
N ILE A 616 8.38 -30.56 -20.79
CA ILE A 616 8.03 -29.15 -20.99
C ILE A 616 6.58 -28.97 -20.56
N PHE A 617 6.26 -27.89 -19.87
CA PHE A 617 4.90 -27.53 -19.48
C PHE A 617 4.45 -26.29 -20.27
N ASN A 618 3.45 -26.43 -21.15
CA ASN A 618 2.78 -25.26 -21.74
C ASN A 618 1.60 -24.84 -20.84
N ILE A 619 1.83 -23.81 -20.05
CA ILE A 619 0.87 -23.28 -19.08
C ILE A 619 0.01 -22.22 -19.77
N TYR A 620 -1.27 -22.51 -19.93
CA TYR A 620 -2.28 -21.62 -20.48
C TYR A 620 -2.86 -20.78 -19.34
#